data_AF-A0A6I7PW83-F1
#
_entry.id   AF-A0A6I7PW83-F1
#
_cell.length_a   1.000
_cell.length_b   1.000
_cell.length_c   1.000
_cell.angle_alpha   90.00
_cell.angle_beta   90.00
_cell.angle_gamma   90.00
#
_symmetry.space_group_name_H-M   'P 1'
#
loop_
_entity.id
_entity.type
_entity.pdbx_description
1 polymer ?
#
loop_
_entity_poly.entity_id
_entity_poly.type
_entity_poly.pdbx_seq_one_letter_code
_entity_poly.pdbx_strand_id
1 'polypeptide(L)' 'MARPGQSRSGGYRTLLLYRQRHRAFFVYGFAKNQQASISHEEEAAFKKAARYVLELTDEQLSALILSGQFSEVEHNG' A
#
# COMPACT_ATOMS: atom_id res chain seq x y z
N MET A 1 28.48 1.62 -12.32
CA MET A 1 29.31 2.73 -11.80
C MET A 1 28.38 3.88 -11.41
N ALA A 2 28.20 4.16 -10.12
CA ALA A 2 27.35 5.25 -9.62
C ALA A 2 28.22 6.50 -9.34
N ARG A 3 27.70 7.71 -9.60
CA ARG A 3 28.44 8.98 -9.45
C ARG A 3 28.70 9.31 -7.96
N PRO A 4 29.85 9.90 -7.60
CA PRO A 4 30.10 10.35 -6.23
C PRO A 4 29.23 11.58 -5.94
N GLY A 5 28.29 11.46 -5.00
CA GLY A 5 27.46 12.58 -4.53
C GLY A 5 25.94 12.35 -4.57
N GLN A 6 25.47 11.25 -5.16
CA GLN A 6 24.04 10.91 -5.14
C GLN A 6 23.80 9.69 -4.24
N SER A 7 23.03 9.90 -3.18
CA SER A 7 22.70 8.89 -2.18
C SER A 7 22.13 7.63 -2.83
N ARG A 8 22.66 6.49 -2.40
CA ARG A 8 22.47 5.15 -2.96
C ARG A 8 21.10 4.51 -2.66
N SER A 9 20.05 5.28 -2.40
CA SER A 9 18.78 4.73 -1.93
C SER A 9 17.59 5.57 -2.38
N GLY A 10 17.09 5.27 -3.58
CA GLY A 10 15.73 5.63 -3.97
C GLY A 10 14.74 4.80 -3.14
N GLY A 11 14.56 5.16 -1.86
CA GLY A 11 13.57 4.52 -1.00
C GLY A 11 12.17 4.68 -1.57
N TYR A 12 11.27 3.75 -1.27
CA TYR A 12 9.85 3.87 -1.59
C TYR A 12 9.08 4.18 -0.29
N ARG A 13 8.03 4.98 -0.41
CA ARG A 13 7.04 5.17 0.65
C ARG A 13 5.82 4.35 0.26
N THR A 14 5.39 3.46 1.16
CA THR A 14 4.23 2.61 0.94
C THR A 14 3.16 2.92 1.98
N LEU A 15 1.92 3.12 1.55
CA LEU A 15 0.76 3.13 2.42
C LEU A 15 0.34 1.70 2.70
N LEU A 16 0.36 1.37 3.99
CA LEU A 16 -0.15 0.12 4.51
C LEU A 16 -1.44 0.42 5.28
N LEU A 17 -2.53 -0.23 4.89
CA LEU A 17 -3.72 -0.31 5.72
C LEU A 17 -3.62 -1.55 6.58
N TYR A 18 -3.65 -1.37 7.90
CA TYR A 18 -3.42 -2.46 8.83
C TYR A 18 -4.48 -2.46 9.93
N ARG A 19 -5.08 -3.63 10.17
CA ARG A 19 -5.92 -3.88 11.34
C ARG A 19 -5.25 -4.95 12.19
N GLN A 20 -4.94 -4.59 13.44
CA GLN A 20 -4.25 -5.47 14.37
C GLN A 20 -4.98 -6.81 14.51
N ARG A 21 -4.22 -7.92 14.42
CA ARG A 21 -4.71 -9.32 14.46
C ARG A 21 -5.64 -9.74 13.31
N HIS A 22 -5.71 -8.96 12.24
CA HIS A 22 -6.53 -9.30 11.08
C HIS A 22 -5.70 -9.34 9.80
N ARG A 23 -5.62 -8.23 9.07
CA ARG A 23 -5.01 -8.16 7.73
C ARG A 23 -4.27 -6.85 7.51
N ALA A 24 -3.31 -6.91 6.59
CA ALA A 24 -2.56 -5.77 6.10
C ALA A 24 -2.73 -5.69 4.57
N PHE A 25 -2.98 -4.49 4.05
CA PHE A 25 -3.15 -4.24 2.61
C PHE A 25 -2.19 -3.14 2.16
N PHE A 26 -1.39 -3.45 1.14
CA PHE A 26 -0.54 -2.47 0.47
C PHE A 26 -1.37 -1.72 -0.57
N VAL A 27 -1.62 -0.43 -0.36
CA VAL A 27 -2.57 0.33 -1.20
C VAL A 27 -1.87 1.29 -2.14
N TYR A 28 -0.69 1.78 -1.78
CA TYR A 28 0.02 2.75 -2.62
C TYR A 28 1.52 2.74 -2.34
N GLY A 29 2.36 2.73 -3.38
CA GLY A 29 3.82 2.78 -3.26
C GLY A 29 4.40 3.83 -4.20
N PHE A 30 5.13 4.82 -3.68
CA PHE A 30 5.71 5.90 -4.48
C PHE A 30 7.19 6.12 -4.17
N ALA A 31 7.98 6.52 -5.17
CA ALA A 31 9.39 6.82 -4.98
C ALA A 31 9.56 8.04 -4.04
N LYS A 32 10.53 7.96 -3.12
CA LYS A 32 10.78 8.97 -2.07
C LYS A 32 11.02 10.39 -2.61
N ASN A 33 11.41 10.53 -3.87
CA ASN A 33 11.65 11.81 -4.54
C ASN A 33 10.48 12.31 -5.42
N GLN A 34 9.44 11.50 -5.65
CA GLN A 34 8.36 11.85 -6.59
C GLN A 34 7.14 12.50 -5.91
N GLN A 35 6.95 12.35 -4.60
CA GLN A 35 5.79 12.94 -3.92
C GLN A 35 6.12 13.40 -2.50
N ALA A 36 5.86 14.69 -2.25
CA ALA A 36 6.10 15.39 -0.99
C ALA A 36 4.87 15.24 -0.09
N SER A 37 4.73 14.08 0.56
CA SER A 37 3.65 13.77 1.50
C SER A 37 2.25 13.70 0.87
N ILE A 38 1.39 12.90 1.50
CA ILE A 38 -0.02 12.76 1.10
C ILE A 38 -0.77 13.98 1.62
N SER A 39 -1.63 14.59 0.82
CA SER A 39 -2.48 15.70 1.26
C SER A 39 -3.50 15.24 2.29
N HIS A 40 -4.05 16.17 3.06
CA HIS A 40 -5.08 15.83 4.07
C HIS A 40 -6.36 15.25 3.44
N GLU A 41 -6.71 15.71 2.23
CA GLU A 41 -7.85 15.20 1.47
C GLU A 41 -7.63 13.76 1.01
N GLU A 42 -6.45 13.47 0.45
CA GLU A 42 -6.04 12.11 0.09
C GLU A 42 -6.00 11.22 1.33
N GLU A 43 -5.45 11.69 2.45
CA GLU A 43 -5.42 10.96 3.72
C GLU A 43 -6.85 10.61 4.19
N ALA A 44 -7.78 11.56 4.14
CA ALA A 44 -9.17 11.34 4.52
C ALA A 44 -9.86 10.34 3.57
N ALA A 45 -9.59 10.41 2.26
CA ALA A 45 -10.07 9.45 1.28
C ALA A 45 -9.52 8.05 1.55
N PHE A 46 -8.22 7.92 1.82
CA PHE A 46 -7.58 6.66 2.18
C PHE A 46 -8.14 6.09 3.48
N LYS A 47 -8.39 6.91 4.51
CA LYS A 47 -9.03 6.45 5.75
C LYS A 47 -10.44 5.92 5.52
N LYS A 48 -11.24 6.58 4.68
CA LYS A 48 -12.57 6.10 4.30
C LYS A 48 -12.48 4.77 3.56
N ALA A 49 -11.65 4.69 2.53
CA ALA A 49 -11.41 3.47 1.78
C ALA A 49 -10.90 2.34 2.69
N ALA A 50 -10.06 2.66 3.67
CA ALA A 50 -9.49 1.68 4.58
C ALA A 50 -10.53 0.97 5.43
N ARG A 51 -11.55 1.69 5.90
CA ARG A 51 -12.65 1.04 6.63
C ARG A 51 -13.33 -0.01 5.78
N TYR A 52 -13.65 0.31 4.53
CA TYR A 52 -14.28 -0.65 3.61
C TYR A 52 -13.37 -1.84 3.32
N VAL A 53 -12.10 -1.59 3.00
CA VAL A 53 -11.13 -2.66 2.68
C VAL A 53 -10.85 -3.57 3.88
N LEU A 54 -10.76 -3.02 5.09
CA LEU A 54 -10.51 -3.78 6.32
C LEU A 54 -11.76 -4.51 6.86
N GLU A 55 -12.95 -4.21 6.32
CA GLU A 55 -14.22 -4.89 6.63
C GLU A 55 -14.59 -5.93 5.57
N LEU A 56 -13.81 -6.07 4.49
CA LEU A 56 -14.03 -7.12 3.49
C LEU A 56 -13.96 -8.51 4.11
N THR A 57 -14.97 -9.32 3.83
CA THR A 57 -14.97 -10.74 4.20
C THR A 57 -14.04 -11.53 3.30
N ASP A 58 -13.73 -12.77 3.70
CA ASP A 58 -12.84 -13.66 2.97
C ASP A 58 -13.37 -14.00 1.58
N GLU A 59 -14.69 -14.14 1.46
CA GLU A 59 -15.39 -14.38 0.20
C GLU A 59 -15.28 -13.17 -0.74
N GLN A 60 -15.47 -11.96 -0.21
CA GLN A 60 -15.33 -10.72 -0.97
C GLN A 60 -13.88 -10.51 -1.40
N LEU A 61 -12.93 -10.76 -0.51
CA LEU A 61 -11.51 -10.66 -0.83
C LEU A 61 -11.11 -11.68 -1.90
N SER A 62 -11.62 -12.91 -1.83
CA SER A 62 -11.39 -13.93 -2.84
C SER A 62 -11.95 -13.52 -4.21
N ALA A 63 -13.16 -12.96 -4.25
CA ALA A 63 -13.74 -12.42 -5.50
C ALA A 63 -12.92 -11.24 -6.06
N LEU A 64 -12.40 -10.38 -5.19
CA LEU A 64 -11.54 -9.26 -5.57
C LEU A 64 -10.16 -9.71 -6.08
N ILE A 65 -9.61 -10.80 -5.54
CA ILE A 65 -8.39 -11.42 -6.05
C ILE A 65 -8.65 -12.08 -7.40
N LEU A 66 -9.74 -12.83 -7.54
CA LEU A 66 -10.13 -13.48 -8.80
C LEU A 66 -10.41 -12.48 -9.92
N SER A 67 -10.95 -11.31 -9.58
CA SER A 67 -11.16 -10.21 -10.55
C SER A 67 -9.88 -9.41 -10.85
N GLY A 68 -8.76 -9.73 -10.21
CA GLY A 68 -7.48 -9.05 -10.41
C GLY A 68 -7.37 -7.66 -9.76
N GLN A 69 -8.36 -7.27 -8.94
CA GLN A 69 -8.31 -5.98 -8.23
C GLN A 69 -7.38 -6.03 -7.02
N PHE A 70 -7.23 -7.21 -6.41
CA PHE A 70 -6.27 -7.47 -5.35
C PHE A 70 -5.33 -8.61 -5.76
N SER A 71 -4.16 -8.64 -5.16
CA SER A 71 -3.23 -9.75 -5.30
C SER A 71 -2.70 -10.10 -3.92
N GLU A 72 -2.70 -11.38 -3.60
CA GLU A 72 -2.07 -11.87 -2.40
C GLU A 72 -0.55 -11.75 -2.55
N VAL A 73 0.12 -11.29 -1.49
CA VAL A 73 1.57 -11.14 -1.46
C VAL A 73 2.12 -12.27 -0.60
N GLU A 74 2.72 -13.26 -1.25
CA GLU A 74 3.42 -14.34 -0.58
C GLU A 74 4.80 -13.85 -0.10
N HIS A 75 5.12 -14.08 1.18
CA HIS A 75 6.47 -13.88 1.66
C HIS A 75 7.31 -15.10 1.30
N ASN A 76 8.01 -15.03 0.17
CA ASN A 76 9.13 -15.93 -0.11
C ASN A 76 10.30 -15.45 0.76
N GLY A 77 10.56 -16.18 1.85
CA GLY A 77 11.65 -15.93 2.78
C GLY A 77 13.02 -16.03 2.12
#